data_AF-A0A7X6DLN0-F1
#
_entry.id   AF-A0A7X6DLN0-F1
#
_cell.length_a   1.000
_cell.length_b   1.000
_cell.length_c   1.000
_cell.angle_alpha   90.00
_cell.angle_beta   90.00
_cell.angle_gamma   90.00
#
_symmetry.space_group_name_H-M   'P 1'
#
loop_
_entity.id
_entity.type
_entity.pdbx_description
1 polymer ?
#
loop_
_entity_poly.entity_id
_entity_poly.type
_entity_poly.pdbx_seq_one_letter_code
_entity_poly.pdbx_strand_id
1 'polypeptide(L)'
;MSKKVRALLIVSGILILPSWGFRLYILSLKWETDPNRFITLFTCIVSILIGGFLIWMGIKGSKAARRDYNLLISSALFTIGFWTYRLAGLILHPETDPNPRAHLRLTATFLVIGGLLLLSGLQGRKKASLPS
;
A
#
# COMPACT_ATOMS: atom_id res chain seq x y z
N MET A 1 0.62 -1.39 20.54
CA MET A 1 1.42 -1.42 19.29
C MET A 1 2.89 -1.25 19.64
N SER A 2 3.81 -2.03 19.04
CA SER A 2 5.25 -1.89 19.32
C SER A 2 5.86 -0.71 18.55
N LYS A 3 7.01 -0.18 19.02
CA LYS A 3 7.76 0.87 18.32
C LYS A 3 8.13 0.47 16.88
N LYS A 4 8.46 -0.80 16.66
CA LYS A 4 8.78 -1.37 15.33
C LYS A 4 7.58 -1.33 14.38
N VAL A 5 6.40 -1.75 14.84
CA VAL A 5 5.17 -1.70 14.01
C VAL A 5 4.77 -0.26 13.72
N ARG A 6 4.91 0.64 14.71
CA ARG A 6 4.67 2.06 14.50
C ARG A 6 5.58 2.65 13.42
N ALA A 7 6.89 2.36 13.49
CA ALA A 7 7.85 2.77 12.47
C ALA A 7 7.50 2.19 11.10
N LEU A 8 7.16 0.89 11.03
CA LEU A 8 6.73 0.24 9.79
C LEU A 8 5.53 0.96 9.15
N LEU A 9 4.48 1.29 9.93
CA LEU A 9 3.30 1.99 9.43
C LEU A 9 3.65 3.38 8.88
N ILE A 10 4.41 4.17 9.64
CA ILE A 10 4.79 5.53 9.25
C ILE A 10 5.67 5.50 8.00
N VAL A 11 6.71 4.66 7.98
CA VAL A 11 7.64 4.54 6.83
C VAL A 11 6.89 4.04 5.59
N SER A 12 6.01 3.05 5.74
CA SER A 12 5.20 2.55 4.61
C SER A 12 4.28 3.64 4.06
N GLY A 13 3.64 4.42 4.95
CA GLY A 13 2.81 5.55 4.54
C GLY A 13 3.60 6.65 3.82
N ILE A 14 4.79 6.99 4.35
CA ILE A 14 5.71 7.97 3.73
C ILE A 14 6.26 7.48 2.39
N LEU A 15 6.39 6.17 2.16
CA LEU A 15 6.78 5.65 0.85
C LEU A 15 5.61 5.67 -0.15
N ILE A 16 4.42 5.27 0.30
CA ILE A 16 3.23 5.16 -0.55
C ILE A 16 2.74 6.55 -1.02
N LEU A 17 2.63 7.51 -0.11
CA LEU A 17 2.06 8.84 -0.40
C LEU A 17 2.78 9.59 -1.55
N PRO A 18 4.09 9.87 -1.50
CA PRO A 18 4.79 10.58 -2.56
C PRO A 18 4.91 9.73 -3.82
N SER A 19 5.07 8.39 -3.71
CA SER A 19 5.13 7.53 -4.90
C SER A 19 3.85 7.58 -5.72
N TRP A 20 2.69 7.55 -5.05
CA TRP A 20 1.39 7.60 -5.72
C TRP A 20 0.92 9.01 -6.02
N GLY A 21 1.31 10.01 -5.23
CA GLY A 21 1.13 11.42 -5.54
C GLY A 21 1.89 11.82 -6.82
N PHE A 22 3.12 11.34 -6.99
CA PHE A 22 3.87 11.54 -8.23
C PHE A 22 3.21 10.84 -9.42
N ARG A 23 2.70 9.60 -9.26
CA ARG A 23 1.92 8.94 -10.32
C ARG A 23 0.65 9.69 -10.68
N LEU A 24 -0.05 10.27 -9.70
CA LEU A 24 -1.22 11.10 -9.94
C LEU A 24 -0.86 12.36 -10.73
N TYR A 25 0.26 12.99 -10.41
CA TYR A 25 0.80 14.11 -11.18
C TYR A 25 1.12 13.71 -12.62
N ILE A 26 1.83 12.61 -12.85
CA ILE A 26 2.11 12.11 -14.20
C ILE A 26 0.83 11.78 -14.97
N LEU A 27 -0.16 11.18 -14.30
CA LEU A 27 -1.46 10.93 -14.91
C LEU A 27 -2.16 12.22 -15.35
N SER A 28 -2.07 13.28 -14.54
CA SER A 28 -2.65 14.59 -14.91
C SER A 28 -2.01 15.18 -16.16
N LEU A 29 -0.71 14.95 -16.39
CA LEU A 29 0.00 15.36 -17.60
C LEU A 29 -0.36 14.52 -18.84
N LYS A 30 -0.82 13.28 -18.64
CA LYS A 30 -1.09 12.30 -19.71
C LYS A 30 -2.57 11.91 -19.79
N TRP A 31 -3.47 12.73 -19.24
CA TRP A 31 -4.87 12.37 -19.05
C TRP A 31 -5.59 11.95 -20.33
N GLU A 32 -5.32 12.63 -21.45
CA GLU A 32 -5.95 12.32 -22.74
C GLU A 32 -5.34 11.13 -23.47
N THR A 33 -4.10 10.77 -23.14
CA THR A 33 -3.32 9.74 -23.84
C THR A 33 -3.32 8.39 -23.11
N ASP A 34 -3.72 8.35 -21.85
CA ASP A 34 -3.80 7.11 -21.07
C ASP A 34 -5.16 6.40 -21.25
N PRO A 35 -5.21 5.23 -21.93
CA PRO A 35 -6.44 4.47 -22.12
C PRO A 35 -7.03 3.94 -20.80
N ASN A 36 -6.21 3.84 -19.75
CA ASN A 36 -6.60 3.33 -18.43
C ASN A 36 -6.71 4.43 -17.37
N ARG A 37 -6.82 5.70 -17.79
CA ARG A 37 -6.80 6.87 -16.89
C ARG A 37 -7.68 6.75 -15.65
N PHE A 38 -8.88 6.21 -15.77
CA PHE A 38 -9.81 6.06 -14.64
C PHE A 38 -9.37 4.98 -13.65
N ILE A 39 -8.84 3.86 -14.13
CA ILE A 39 -8.30 2.78 -13.29
C ILE A 39 -7.04 3.29 -12.58
N THR A 40 -6.17 4.00 -13.30
CA THR A 40 -4.97 4.62 -12.74
C THR A 40 -5.34 5.65 -11.67
N LEU A 41 -6.31 6.53 -11.95
CA LEU A 41 -6.79 7.54 -11.00
C LEU A 41 -7.35 6.89 -9.73
N PHE A 42 -8.25 5.92 -9.88
CA PHE A 42 -8.83 5.18 -8.75
C PHE A 42 -7.73 4.56 -7.89
N THR A 43 -6.76 3.89 -8.52
CA THR A 43 -5.66 3.24 -7.80
C THR A 43 -4.78 4.26 -7.08
N CYS A 44 -4.48 5.41 -7.71
CA CYS A 44 -3.74 6.51 -7.09
C CYS A 44 -4.46 7.03 -5.85
N ILE A 45 -5.76 7.31 -5.95
CA ILE A 45 -6.58 7.81 -4.83
C ILE A 45 -6.60 6.80 -3.69
N VAL A 46 -6.91 5.53 -3.98
CA VAL A 46 -6.94 4.47 -2.95
C VAL A 46 -5.58 4.33 -2.28
N SER A 47 -4.49 4.37 -3.05
CA SER A 47 -3.14 4.26 -2.50
C SER A 47 -2.76 5.45 -1.62
N ILE A 48 -3.14 6.68 -2.02
CA ILE A 48 -2.94 7.89 -1.20
C ILE A 48 -3.72 7.77 0.11
N LEU A 49 -4.97 7.33 0.06
CA LEU A 49 -5.80 7.10 1.25
C LEU A 49 -5.19 6.04 2.18
N ILE A 50 -4.67 4.95 1.62
CA ILE A 50 -3.92 3.93 2.38
C ILE A 50 -2.69 4.57 3.03
N GLY A 51 -1.88 5.31 2.28
CA GLY A 51 -0.69 5.97 2.79
C GLY A 51 -1.00 6.92 3.96
N GLY A 52 -2.03 7.76 3.81
CA GLY A 52 -2.50 8.65 4.86
C GLY A 52 -3.02 7.90 6.09
N PHE A 53 -3.81 6.84 5.87
CA PHE A 53 -4.31 5.97 6.94
C PHE A 53 -3.16 5.31 7.73
N LEU A 54 -2.12 4.81 7.06
CA LEU A 54 -0.97 4.20 7.70
C LEU A 54 -0.20 5.19 8.58
N ILE A 55 0.04 6.41 8.09
CA ILE A 55 0.67 7.48 8.89
C ILE A 55 -0.21 7.79 10.10
N TRP A 56 -1.50 8.03 9.89
CA TRP A 56 -2.43 8.33 10.99
C TRP A 56 -2.48 7.23 12.05
N MET A 57 -2.57 5.97 11.63
CA MET A 57 -2.59 4.81 12.53
C MET A 57 -1.25 4.67 13.28
N GLY A 58 -0.14 4.93 12.59
CA GLY A 58 1.19 4.99 13.20
C GLY A 58 1.29 6.10 14.26
N ILE A 59 0.73 7.29 14.01
CA ILE A 59 0.70 8.39 15.00
C ILE A 59 -0.18 8.00 16.19
N LYS A 60 -1.36 7.41 15.94
CA LYS A 60 -2.32 6.97 16.97
C LYS A 60 -1.73 5.90 17.91
N GLY A 61 -0.87 5.03 17.39
CA GLY A 61 -0.06 4.11 18.20
C GLY A 61 -0.89 3.11 19.01
N SER A 62 -0.75 3.11 20.33
CA SER A 62 -1.46 2.18 21.23
C SER A 62 -2.96 2.43 21.34
N LYS A 63 -3.46 3.60 20.92
CA LYS A 63 -4.89 3.95 20.96
C LYS A 63 -5.69 3.37 19.78
N ALA A 64 -5.06 2.58 18.89
CA ALA A 64 -5.73 2.00 17.74
C ALA A 64 -6.78 0.95 18.17
N ALA A 65 -8.00 1.11 17.65
CA ALA A 65 -9.14 0.24 17.94
C ALA A 65 -9.14 -1.01 17.04
N ARG A 66 -9.95 -2.02 17.37
CA ARG A 66 -10.10 -3.24 16.56
C ARG A 66 -10.48 -2.95 15.10
N ARG A 67 -11.34 -1.95 14.88
CA ARG A 67 -11.75 -1.49 13.53
C ARG A 67 -10.55 -0.97 12.72
N ASP A 68 -9.62 -0.26 13.35
CA ASP A 68 -8.42 0.26 12.68
C ASP A 68 -7.54 -0.90 12.17
N TYR A 69 -7.43 -1.99 12.94
CA TYR A 69 -6.71 -3.18 12.49
C TYR A 69 -7.42 -3.94 11.36
N ASN A 70 -8.76 -3.94 11.32
CA ASN A 70 -9.49 -4.49 10.16
C ASN A 70 -9.22 -3.66 8.89
N LEU A 71 -9.25 -2.32 9.01
CA LEU A 71 -8.89 -1.44 7.90
C LEU A 71 -7.45 -1.64 7.44
N LEU A 72 -6.51 -1.86 8.38
CA LEU A 72 -5.12 -2.20 8.05
C LEU A 72 -5.01 -3.51 7.28
N ILE A 73 -5.76 -4.54 7.68
CA ILE A 73 -5.81 -5.84 6.98
C ILE A 73 -6.36 -5.64 5.57
N SER A 74 -7.47 -4.93 5.40
CA SER A 74 -8.06 -4.67 4.07
C SER A 74 -7.11 -3.87 3.18
N SER A 75 -6.47 -2.84 3.71
CA SER A 75 -5.46 -2.05 2.98
C SER A 75 -4.24 -2.89 2.59
N ALA A 76 -3.80 -3.80 3.46
CA ALA A 76 -2.71 -4.72 3.16
C ALA A 76 -3.09 -5.73 2.07
N LEU A 77 -4.30 -6.31 2.13
CA LEU A 77 -4.81 -7.21 1.09
C LEU A 77 -4.95 -6.51 -0.26
N PHE A 78 -5.47 -5.27 -0.27
CA PHE A 78 -5.54 -4.46 -1.49
C PHE A 78 -4.15 -4.24 -2.06
N THR A 79 -3.18 -3.86 -1.22
CA THR A 79 -1.79 -3.64 -1.63
C THR A 79 -1.21 -4.93 -2.23
N ILE A 80 -1.34 -6.06 -1.55
CA ILE A 80 -0.86 -7.36 -2.04
C ILE A 80 -1.52 -7.73 -3.36
N GLY A 81 -2.85 -7.65 -3.45
CA GLY A 81 -3.59 -8.01 -4.67
C GLY A 81 -3.19 -7.15 -5.86
N PHE A 82 -3.12 -5.83 -5.67
CA PHE A 82 -2.73 -4.89 -6.72
C PHE A 82 -1.29 -5.16 -7.22
N TRP A 83 -0.34 -5.32 -6.29
CA TRP A 83 1.05 -5.56 -6.66
C TRP A 83 1.28 -6.97 -7.20
N THR A 84 0.48 -7.96 -6.80
CA THR A 84 0.51 -9.30 -7.39
C THR A 84 0.01 -9.27 -8.83
N TYR A 85 -1.08 -8.55 -9.10
CA TYR A 85 -1.56 -8.32 -10.46
C TYR A 85 -0.50 -7.63 -11.32
N ARG A 86 0.18 -6.61 -10.78
CA ARG A 86 1.28 -5.94 -11.48
C ARG A 86 2.48 -6.86 -11.70
N LEU A 87 2.82 -7.72 -10.74
CA LEU A 87 3.88 -8.72 -10.86
C LEU A 87 3.57 -9.71 -11.98
N ALA A 88 2.34 -10.22 -12.03
CA ALA A 88 1.89 -11.13 -13.08
C ALA A 88 2.03 -10.47 -14.46
N GLY A 89 1.61 -9.20 -14.59
CA GLY A 89 1.81 -8.44 -15.83
C GLY A 89 3.28 -8.28 -16.23
N LEU A 90 4.18 -8.01 -15.27
CA LEU A 90 5.62 -7.90 -15.51
C LEU A 90 6.28 -9.23 -15.93
N ILE A 91 5.79 -10.35 -15.38
CA ILE A 91 6.33 -11.69 -15.69
C ILE A 91 5.79 -12.18 -17.04
N LEU A 92 4.51 -11.94 -17.33
CA LEU A 92 3.85 -12.42 -18.55
C LEU A 92 4.17 -11.55 -19.78
N HIS A 93 4.41 -10.25 -19.59
CA HIS A 93 4.67 -9.30 -20.68
C HIS A 93 5.83 -8.34 -20.37
N PRO A 94 7.05 -8.83 -20.09
CA PRO A 94 8.19 -8.00 -19.69
C PRO A 94 8.59 -6.95 -20.74
N GLU A 95 8.37 -7.22 -22.03
CA GLU A 95 8.67 -6.35 -23.16
C GLU A 95 7.83 -5.08 -23.22
N THR A 96 6.66 -5.07 -22.56
CA THR A 96 5.76 -3.91 -22.52
C THR A 96 6.20 -2.86 -21.50
N ASP A 97 7.17 -3.19 -20.65
CA ASP A 97 7.64 -2.32 -19.59
C ASP A 97 9.01 -1.72 -19.95
N PRO A 98 9.16 -0.38 -19.97
CA PRO A 98 10.43 0.26 -20.32
C PRO A 98 11.53 0.00 -19.28
N ASN A 99 11.20 -0.45 -18.06
CA ASN A 99 12.19 -0.79 -17.04
C ASN A 99 11.73 -1.96 -16.14
N PRO A 100 11.71 -3.20 -16.66
CA PRO A 100 11.07 -4.33 -16.01
C PRO A 100 11.80 -4.72 -14.71
N ARG A 101 13.12 -4.60 -14.65
CA ARG A 101 13.91 -4.95 -13.45
C ARG A 101 13.62 -4.01 -12.28
N ALA A 102 13.53 -2.69 -12.54
CA ALA A 102 13.22 -1.71 -11.50
C ALA A 102 11.80 -1.93 -10.97
N HIS A 103 10.83 -2.13 -11.88
CA HIS A 103 9.44 -2.38 -11.50
C HIS A 103 9.25 -3.72 -10.79
N LEU A 104 10.03 -4.76 -11.10
CA LEU A 104 9.99 -6.04 -10.40
C LEU A 104 10.50 -5.91 -8.97
N ARG A 105 11.62 -5.19 -8.74
CA ARG A 105 12.12 -4.89 -7.39
C ARG A 105 11.14 -4.07 -6.56
N LEU A 106 10.51 -3.08 -7.19
CA LEU A 106 9.54 -2.22 -6.55
C LEU A 106 8.29 -3.03 -6.17
N THR A 107 7.80 -3.87 -7.08
CA THR A 107 6.69 -4.79 -6.84
C THR A 107 6.98 -5.75 -5.70
N ALA A 108 8.16 -6.38 -5.69
CA ALA A 108 8.60 -7.25 -4.60
C ALA A 108 8.64 -6.50 -3.26
N THR A 109 9.19 -5.29 -3.23
CA THR A 109 9.21 -4.44 -2.03
C THR A 109 7.81 -4.18 -1.49
N PHE A 110 6.85 -3.82 -2.35
CA PHE A 110 5.48 -3.58 -1.92
C PHE A 110 4.74 -4.84 -1.48
N LEU A 111 5.04 -6.01 -2.07
CA LEU A 111 4.51 -7.28 -1.58
C LEU A 111 5.03 -7.62 -0.19
N VAL A 112 6.33 -7.41 0.07
CA VAL A 112 6.92 -7.59 1.40
C VAL A 112 6.29 -6.61 2.40
N ILE A 113 6.18 -5.33 2.06
CA ILE A 113 5.51 -4.33 2.90
C ILE A 113 4.07 -4.76 3.17
N GLY A 114 3.31 -5.14 2.14
CA GLY A 114 1.93 -5.62 2.27
C GLY A 114 1.83 -6.82 3.22
N GLY A 115 2.71 -7.80 3.09
CA GLY A 115 2.78 -8.96 4.00
C GLY A 115 3.05 -8.55 5.45
N LEU A 116 4.02 -7.65 5.68
CA LEU A 116 4.33 -7.14 7.01
C LEU A 116 3.17 -6.34 7.63
N LEU A 117 2.46 -5.54 6.82
CA LEU A 117 1.26 -4.82 7.24
C LEU A 117 0.12 -5.76 7.59
N LEU A 118 -0.09 -6.81 6.79
CA LEU A 118 -1.11 -7.84 7.03
C LEU A 118 -0.85 -8.57 8.35
N LEU A 119 0.39 -9.04 8.57
CA LEU A 119 0.80 -9.69 9.81
C LEU A 119 0.63 -8.76 11.01
N SER A 120 1.04 -7.49 10.88
CA SER A 120 0.88 -6.47 11.92
C SER A 120 -0.61 -6.22 12.25
N GLY A 121 -1.46 -6.18 11.23
CA GLY A 121 -2.91 -6.04 11.37
C GLY A 121 -3.54 -7.23 12.10
N LEU A 122 -3.20 -8.46 11.70
CA LEU A 122 -3.69 -9.68 12.33
C LEU A 122 -3.25 -9.79 13.80
N GLN A 123 -1.99 -9.50 14.10
CA GLN A 123 -1.47 -9.51 15.48
C GLN A 123 -2.14 -8.41 16.32
N GLY A 124 -2.29 -7.21 15.78
CA GLY A 124 -2.95 -6.10 16.45
C GLY A 124 -4.42 -6.37 16.75
N ARG A 125 -5.15 -6.96 15.78
CA ARG A 125 -6.54 -7.38 15.93
C ARG A 125 -6.72 -8.42 17.06
N LYS A 126 -5.85 -9.43 17.13
CA LYS A 126 -5.90 -10.47 18.17
C LYS A 126 -5.63 -9.90 19.58
N LYS A 127 -4.68 -8.97 19.71
CA LYS A 127 -4.38 -8.31 20.99
C LYS A 127 -5.52 -7.40 21.45
N ALA A 128 -6.20 -6.72 20.52
CA ALA A 128 -7.34 -5.87 20.82
C ALA A 128 -8.63 -6.63 21.18
N SER A 129 -8.65 -7.96 21.05
CA SER A 129 -9.81 -8.80 21.42
C SER A 129 -9.68 -9.52 22.77
N LEU A 130 -8.56 -9.38 23.47
CA LEU A 130 -8.41 -9.92 24.81
C LEU A 130 -8.98 -8.91 25.83
N PRO A 131 -9.80 -9.35 26.80
CA PRO A 131 -10.26 -8.47 27.88
C PRO A 131 -9.04 -7.99 28.68
N SER A 132 -8.99 -6.67 28.92
CA SER A 132 -7.97 -5.97 29.71
C SER A 132 -8.15 -6.23 31.20
#